data_AF-A0A8J2HIZ7-F1
#
_entry.id   AF-A0A8J2HIZ7-F1
#
_cell.length_a   1.000
_cell.length_b   1.000
_cell.length_c   1.000
_cell.angle_alpha   90.00
_cell.angle_beta   90.00
_cell.angle_gamma   90.00
#
_symmetry.space_group_name_H-M   'P 1'
#
loop_
_entity.id
_entity.type
_entity.pdbx_description
1 polymer ?
#
loop_
_entity_poly.entity_id
_entity_poly.type
_entity_poly.pdbx_seq_one_letter_code
_entity_poly.pdbx_strand_id
1 'polypeptide(L)'
;MELCLKYLATISATPSNPAYQQTTKDFLTEIFRHKPRLPKPLWMRIQHYKEALDINFPPIALRSLGQSPPWQEFTTNMDLSMSEHNRPTTLPSTFRTLFLAIQEKYNNYDEYYTDGSVTTNHSGFAVVTYTNTVNSSRMHNMCSIWTVIYSDSLSALLAIKNQFNVHPLIQHIHKLLEEIAALDIIISFVWVPAHQGIVGNELADKAAKEAITQEIAPNLITAHLDVKKLIKTKIKSQWNHQ
;
A
#
# COMPACT_ATOMS: atom_id res chain seq x y z
N MET A 1 -17.23 -19.54 -11.24
CA MET A 1 -16.29 -18.51 -11.74
C MET A 1 -15.72 -17.66 -10.61
N GLU A 2 -16.53 -16.84 -9.92
CA GLU A 2 -16.08 -15.91 -8.86
C GLU A 2 -15.22 -16.57 -7.77
N LEU A 3 -15.69 -17.69 -7.20
CA LEU A 3 -14.99 -18.42 -6.15
C LEU A 3 -13.60 -18.90 -6.60
N CYS A 4 -13.47 -19.41 -7.83
CA CYS A 4 -12.20 -19.90 -8.36
C CYS A 4 -11.16 -18.79 -8.49
N LEU A 5 -11.56 -17.61 -8.99
CA LEU A 5 -10.66 -16.47 -9.17
C LEU A 5 -10.28 -15.84 -7.83
N LYS A 6 -11.23 -15.72 -6.89
CA LYS A 6 -10.94 -15.27 -5.51
C LYS A 6 -10.00 -16.23 -4.78
N TYR A 7 -10.17 -17.53 -5.02
CA TYR A 7 -9.29 -18.56 -4.47
C TYR A 7 -7.88 -18.41 -5.04
N LEU A 8 -7.73 -18.27 -6.36
CA LEU A 8 -6.43 -18.00 -6.99
C LEU A 8 -5.76 -16.78 -6.37
N ALA A 9 -6.44 -15.64 -6.27
CA ALA A 9 -5.86 -14.42 -5.70
C ALA A 9 -5.35 -14.63 -4.25
N THR A 10 -6.07 -15.43 -3.46
CA THR A 10 -5.67 -15.74 -2.07
C THR A 10 -4.43 -16.64 -2.01
N ILE A 11 -4.41 -17.68 -2.84
CA ILE A 11 -3.30 -18.63 -2.88
C ILE A 11 -2.06 -17.98 -3.48
N SER A 12 -2.21 -17.14 -4.50
CA SER A 12 -1.10 -16.35 -5.07
C SER A 12 -0.39 -15.48 -4.04
N ALA A 13 -1.10 -14.98 -3.02
CA ALA A 13 -0.50 -14.26 -1.90
C ALA A 13 0.20 -15.17 -0.87
N THR A 14 -0.04 -16.49 -0.90
CA THR A 14 0.45 -17.42 0.13
C THR A 14 1.22 -18.60 -0.50
N PRO A 15 2.48 -18.40 -0.94
CA PRO A 15 3.26 -19.45 -1.61
C PRO A 15 3.53 -20.70 -0.77
N SER A 16 3.50 -20.57 0.56
CA SER A 16 3.64 -21.69 1.50
C SER A 16 2.43 -22.63 1.54
N ASN A 17 1.31 -22.26 0.92
CA ASN A 17 0.12 -23.09 0.91
C ASN A 17 0.35 -24.36 0.05
N PRO A 18 0.00 -25.57 0.52
CA PRO A 18 0.14 -26.81 -0.25
C PRO A 18 -0.57 -26.78 -1.61
N ALA A 19 -1.67 -26.04 -1.74
CA ALA A 19 -2.43 -25.89 -2.97
C ALA A 19 -1.82 -24.86 -3.95
N TYR A 20 -0.72 -24.18 -3.60
CA TYR A 20 -0.08 -23.16 -4.43
C TYR A 20 0.32 -23.71 -5.79
N GLN A 21 1.14 -24.76 -5.81
CA GLN A 21 1.58 -25.36 -7.07
C GLN A 21 0.39 -25.88 -7.90
N GLN A 22 -0.66 -26.37 -7.23
CA GLN A 22 -1.85 -26.90 -7.89
C GLN A 22 -2.68 -25.82 -8.63
N THR A 23 -2.58 -24.57 -8.19
CA THR A 23 -3.42 -23.46 -8.64
C THR A 23 -2.66 -22.45 -9.49
N THR A 24 -1.34 -22.34 -9.34
CA THR A 24 -0.52 -21.33 -10.02
C THR A 24 0.38 -21.89 -11.11
N LYS A 25 0.60 -23.21 -11.15
CA LYS A 25 1.45 -23.87 -12.15
C LYS A 25 0.66 -24.77 -13.07
N ASP A 26 1.15 -24.90 -14.29
CA ASP A 26 0.60 -25.83 -15.26
C ASP A 26 1.33 -27.19 -15.21
N PHE A 27 0.76 -28.14 -14.48
CA PHE A 27 1.32 -29.52 -14.37
C PHE A 27 0.30 -30.60 -14.77
N LEU A 28 -0.99 -30.26 -14.92
CA LEU A 28 -2.05 -31.23 -15.27
C LEU A 28 -2.62 -31.05 -16.67
N THR A 29 -2.30 -29.96 -17.38
CA THR A 29 -2.88 -29.71 -18.70
C THR A 29 -2.49 -30.80 -19.69
N GLU A 30 -1.22 -31.21 -19.69
CA GLU A 30 -0.75 -32.26 -20.59
C GLU A 30 -1.41 -33.61 -20.28
N ILE A 31 -1.52 -33.99 -19.00
CA ILE A 31 -2.20 -35.21 -18.56
C ILE A 31 -3.68 -35.20 -18.99
N PHE A 32 -4.34 -34.06 -18.86
CA PHE A 32 -5.75 -33.89 -19.25
C PHE A 32 -5.94 -34.02 -20.77
N ARG A 33 -5.01 -33.51 -21.60
CA ARG A 33 -5.05 -33.68 -23.06
C ARG A 33 -5.07 -35.15 -23.48
N HIS A 34 -4.25 -35.98 -22.82
CA HIS A 34 -4.19 -37.42 -23.08
C HIS A 34 -5.38 -38.20 -22.49
N LYS A 35 -6.07 -37.65 -21.49
CA LYS A 35 -7.20 -38.30 -20.80
C LYS A 35 -8.38 -37.32 -20.57
N PRO A 36 -9.12 -36.95 -21.63
CA PRO A 36 -10.15 -35.91 -21.55
C PRO A 36 -11.41 -36.33 -20.75
N ARG A 37 -11.54 -37.62 -20.41
CA ARG A 37 -12.63 -38.13 -19.55
C ARG A 37 -12.46 -37.73 -18.07
N LEU A 38 -11.26 -37.30 -17.67
CA LEU A 38 -11.02 -36.83 -16.31
C LEU A 38 -11.69 -35.48 -16.06
N PRO A 39 -11.93 -35.07 -14.80
CA PRO A 39 -12.38 -33.72 -14.49
C PRO A 39 -11.37 -32.66 -14.97
N LYS A 40 -11.86 -31.57 -15.58
CA LYS A 40 -11.01 -30.48 -16.07
C LYS A 40 -10.20 -29.87 -14.90
N PRO A 41 -8.86 -29.80 -14.99
CA PRO A 41 -8.01 -29.24 -13.96
C PRO A 41 -8.42 -27.82 -13.54
N LEU A 42 -8.21 -27.49 -12.27
CA LEU A 42 -8.53 -26.17 -11.72
C LEU A 42 -7.77 -25.04 -12.44
N TRP A 43 -6.47 -25.23 -12.72
CA TRP A 43 -5.65 -24.30 -13.52
C TRP A 43 -6.30 -23.95 -14.86
N MET A 44 -6.70 -24.96 -15.64
CA MET A 44 -7.34 -24.74 -16.94
C MET A 44 -8.69 -24.02 -16.84
N ARG A 45 -9.45 -24.24 -15.76
CA ARG A 45 -10.70 -23.48 -15.51
C ARG A 45 -10.40 -22.03 -15.17
N ILE A 46 -9.37 -21.77 -14.36
CA ILE A 46 -8.94 -20.43 -13.99
C ILE A 46 -8.47 -19.64 -15.21
N GLN A 47 -7.65 -20.24 -16.09
CA GLN A 47 -7.18 -19.58 -17.31
C GLN A 47 -8.35 -19.20 -18.22
N HIS A 48 -9.27 -20.13 -18.45
CA HIS A 48 -10.49 -19.86 -19.20
C HIS A 48 -11.31 -18.70 -18.61
N TYR A 49 -11.45 -18.62 -17.28
CA TYR A 49 -12.16 -17.51 -16.64
C TYR A 49 -11.40 -16.19 -16.70
N LYS A 50 -10.06 -16.21 -16.69
CA LYS A 50 -9.24 -15.00 -16.88
C LYS A 50 -9.43 -14.43 -18.28
N GLU A 51 -9.35 -15.30 -19.29
CA GLU A 51 -9.57 -14.94 -20.69
C GLU A 51 -10.99 -14.40 -20.90
N ALA A 52 -12.02 -15.08 -20.35
CA ALA A 52 -13.41 -14.67 -20.48
C ALA A 52 -13.75 -13.32 -19.82
N LEU A 53 -13.00 -12.92 -18.77
CA LEU A 53 -13.19 -11.65 -18.06
C LEU A 53 -12.19 -10.57 -18.48
N ASP A 54 -11.23 -10.91 -19.36
CA ASP A 54 -10.09 -10.08 -19.73
C ASP A 54 -9.38 -9.50 -18.48
N ILE A 55 -9.01 -10.40 -17.54
CA ILE A 55 -8.33 -10.04 -16.30
C ILE A 55 -6.87 -10.45 -16.36
N ASN A 56 -6.00 -9.44 -16.40
CA ASN A 56 -4.59 -9.60 -16.07
C ASN A 56 -4.38 -9.30 -14.58
N PHE A 57 -3.79 -10.24 -13.83
CA PHE A 57 -3.53 -10.00 -12.40
C PHE A 57 -2.22 -9.22 -12.24
N PRO A 58 -2.23 -8.10 -11.50
CA PRO A 58 -0.99 -7.41 -11.14
C PRO A 58 -0.17 -8.28 -10.17
N PRO A 59 1.12 -7.94 -9.94
CA PRO A 59 1.91 -8.56 -8.89
C PRO A 59 1.18 -8.52 -7.54
N ILE A 60 0.90 -9.69 -6.96
CA ILE A 60 0.15 -9.80 -5.71
C ILE A 60 1.12 -9.76 -4.53
N ALA A 61 0.87 -8.86 -3.57
CA ALA A 61 1.64 -8.76 -2.35
C ALA A 61 1.60 -10.08 -1.56
N LEU A 62 2.78 -10.60 -1.22
CA LEU A 62 2.90 -11.81 -0.43
C LEU A 62 2.41 -11.57 1.00
N ARG A 63 1.65 -12.53 1.52
CA ARG A 63 1.26 -12.57 2.92
C ARG A 63 2.43 -13.13 3.72
N SER A 64 3.14 -12.24 4.40
CA SER A 64 4.00 -12.63 5.51
C SER A 64 3.13 -12.73 6.76
N LEU A 65 3.25 -13.84 7.51
CA LEU A 65 2.84 -13.82 8.90
C LEU A 65 4.05 -13.26 9.65
N GLY A 66 3.90 -12.07 10.24
CA GLY A 66 4.93 -11.48 11.10
C GLY A 66 5.40 -12.53 12.12
N GLN A 67 6.69 -12.85 12.06
CA GLN A 67 7.33 -13.76 13.01
C GLN A 67 7.78 -13.02 14.27
N SER A 68 7.57 -11.69 14.34
CA SER A 68 7.86 -10.94 15.54
C SER A 68 7.00 -11.49 16.67
N PRO A 69 7.63 -11.99 17.74
CA PRO A 69 6.88 -12.54 18.84
C PRO A 69 6.05 -11.43 19.49
N PRO A 70 4.89 -11.74 20.08
CA PRO A 70 3.96 -10.75 20.60
C PRO A 70 4.53 -9.87 21.73
N TRP A 71 5.67 -10.24 22.31
CA TRP A 71 6.39 -9.47 23.34
C TRP A 71 7.46 -8.52 22.79
N GLN A 72 7.74 -8.55 21.49
CA GLN A 72 8.64 -7.61 20.85
C GLN A 72 7.84 -6.39 20.40
N GLU A 73 7.91 -5.32 21.19
CA GLU A 73 7.29 -4.04 20.82
C GLU A 73 8.12 -3.36 19.73
N PHE A 74 7.47 -3.02 18.61
CA PHE A 74 8.03 -2.15 17.60
C PHE A 74 7.50 -0.74 17.82
N THR A 75 8.37 0.19 18.23
CA THR A 75 7.98 1.59 18.50
C THR A 75 8.21 2.45 17.27
N THR A 76 7.17 2.65 16.45
CA THR A 76 7.16 3.77 15.48
C THR A 76 6.89 5.07 16.21
N ASN A 77 7.74 6.07 16.06
CA ASN A 77 7.42 7.41 16.54
C ASN A 77 6.26 7.98 15.72
N MET A 78 5.13 8.27 16.38
CA MET A 78 3.91 8.73 15.72
C MET A 78 3.33 9.94 16.45
N ASP A 79 3.41 11.10 15.81
CA ASP A 79 2.88 12.36 16.30
C ASP A 79 1.48 12.60 15.73
N LEU A 80 0.46 12.40 16.57
CA LEU A 80 -0.95 12.61 16.23
C LEU A 80 -1.53 13.84 16.93
N SER A 81 -0.69 14.70 17.53
CA SER A 81 -1.12 15.86 18.33
C SER A 81 -2.08 16.79 17.59
N MET A 82 -1.88 17.01 16.29
CA MET A 82 -2.78 17.85 15.49
C MET A 82 -4.19 17.24 15.34
N SER A 83 -4.34 15.92 15.48
CA SER A 83 -5.63 15.23 15.30
C SER A 83 -6.60 15.45 16.46
N GLU A 84 -6.10 15.92 17.61
CA GLU A 84 -6.91 16.26 18.78
C GLU A 84 -7.75 17.53 18.55
N HIS A 85 -7.40 18.34 17.54
CA HIS A 85 -8.09 19.58 17.21
C HIS A 85 -9.20 19.32 16.17
N ASN A 86 -10.40 19.84 16.44
CA ASN A 86 -11.56 19.58 15.60
C ASN A 86 -11.58 20.48 14.34
N ARG A 87 -11.43 19.85 13.16
CA ARG A 87 -11.27 20.52 11.85
C ARG A 87 -12.31 21.61 11.52
N PRO A 88 -13.62 21.46 11.78
CA PRO A 88 -14.63 22.45 11.41
C PRO A 88 -14.64 23.69 12.33
N THR A 89 -14.13 23.55 13.56
CA THR A 89 -14.18 24.60 14.59
C THR A 89 -12.85 25.34 14.74
N THR A 90 -11.75 24.73 14.34
CA THR A 90 -10.41 25.31 14.48
C THR A 90 -10.06 26.14 13.25
N LEU A 91 -9.58 27.37 13.47
CA LEU A 91 -9.15 28.27 12.39
C LEU A 91 -7.93 27.69 11.65
N PRO A 92 -7.83 27.85 10.32
CA PRO A 92 -6.65 27.40 9.55
C PRO A 92 -5.33 28.01 10.06
N SER A 93 -5.36 29.24 10.58
CA SER A 93 -4.20 29.88 11.19
C SER A 93 -3.66 29.12 12.41
N THR A 94 -4.54 28.52 13.22
CA THR A 94 -4.14 27.68 14.36
C THR A 94 -3.41 26.43 13.88
N PHE A 95 -3.89 25.77 12.84
CA PHE A 95 -3.21 24.61 12.25
C PHE A 95 -1.85 24.98 11.67
N ARG A 96 -1.71 26.17 11.07
CA ARG A 96 -0.42 26.69 10.61
C ARG A 96 0.56 26.91 11.75
N THR A 97 0.11 27.48 12.87
CA THR A 97 0.95 27.67 14.07
C THR A 97 1.38 26.33 14.68
N LEU A 98 0.45 25.38 14.81
CA LEU A 98 0.75 24.04 15.31
C LEU A 98 1.75 23.32 14.40
N PHE A 99 1.59 23.47 13.08
CA PHE A 99 2.52 22.91 12.11
C PHE A 99 3.91 23.52 12.24
N LEU A 100 4.03 24.84 12.41
CA LEU A 100 5.34 25.49 12.65
C LEU A 100 6.03 24.96 13.91
N ALA A 101 5.29 24.71 14.99
CA ALA A 101 5.85 24.12 16.20
C ALA A 101 6.37 22.68 15.97
N ILE A 102 5.69 21.90 15.14
CA ILE A 102 6.14 20.58 14.71
C ILE A 102 7.39 20.69 13.83
N GLN A 103 7.44 21.63 12.89
CA GLN A 103 8.62 21.85 12.07
C GLN A 103 9.83 22.24 12.91
N GLU A 104 9.64 23.06 13.95
CA GLU A 104 10.71 23.40 14.90
C GLU A 104 11.20 22.15 15.66
N LYS A 105 10.27 21.29 16.11
CA LYS A 105 10.59 20.02 16.77
C LYS A 105 11.38 19.06 15.88
N TYR A 106 11.10 19.04 14.57
CA TYR A 106 11.73 18.13 13.60
C TYR A 106 12.72 18.86 12.66
N ASN A 107 13.27 20.01 13.05
CA ASN A 107 14.14 20.83 12.19
C ASN A 107 15.42 20.12 11.68
N ASN A 108 15.85 19.05 12.36
CA ASN A 108 17.01 18.24 11.96
C ASN A 108 16.63 16.98 11.15
N TYR A 109 15.36 16.83 10.78
CA TYR A 109 14.85 15.65 10.05
C TYR A 109 14.66 16.00 8.58
N ASP A 110 14.89 15.02 7.70
CA ASP A 110 14.50 15.14 6.30
C ASP A 110 12.98 15.02 6.18
N GLU A 111 12.35 16.04 5.60
CA GLU A 111 10.88 16.14 5.47
C GLU A 111 10.36 15.52 4.17
N TYR A 112 9.42 14.58 4.31
CA TYR A 112 8.69 13.97 3.20
C TYR A 112 7.18 14.11 3.41
N TYR A 113 6.46 14.49 2.37
CA TYR A 113 5.01 14.65 2.37
C TYR A 113 4.40 13.61 1.46
N THR A 114 3.38 12.88 1.93
CA THR A 114 2.75 11.82 1.15
C THR A 114 1.26 12.04 1.07
N ASP A 115 0.71 11.85 -0.13
CA ASP A 115 -0.74 11.83 -0.31
C ASP A 115 -1.15 10.77 -1.36
N GLY A 116 -2.39 10.31 -1.24
CA GLY A 116 -3.04 9.39 -2.14
C GLY A 116 -4.35 9.98 -2.66
N SER A 117 -4.50 10.01 -3.98
CA SER A 117 -5.73 10.46 -4.64
C SER A 117 -6.47 9.27 -5.23
N VAL A 118 -7.79 9.21 -5.00
CA VAL A 118 -8.64 8.12 -5.51
C VAL A 118 -9.76 8.70 -6.35
N THR A 119 -9.87 8.25 -7.59
CA THR A 119 -11.02 8.49 -8.47
C THR A 119 -11.87 7.23 -8.57
N THR A 120 -12.97 7.29 -9.34
CA THR A 120 -13.90 6.17 -9.50
C THR A 120 -13.24 4.89 -10.01
N ASN A 121 -12.20 5.00 -10.82
CA ASN A 121 -11.56 3.85 -11.47
C ASN A 121 -10.05 3.73 -11.18
N HIS A 122 -9.39 4.80 -10.78
CA HIS A 122 -7.93 4.85 -10.65
C HIS A 122 -7.53 5.49 -9.32
N SER A 123 -6.38 5.09 -8.82
CA SER A 123 -5.76 5.68 -7.64
C SER A 123 -4.33 6.11 -7.98
N GLY A 124 -3.96 7.32 -7.60
CA GLY A 124 -2.61 7.84 -7.65
C GLY A 124 -2.05 8.01 -6.24
N PHE A 125 -0.73 7.99 -6.10
CA PHE A 125 -0.04 8.36 -4.87
C PHE A 125 1.17 9.21 -5.24
N ALA A 126 1.58 10.09 -4.34
CA ALA A 126 2.77 10.90 -4.50
C ALA A 126 3.52 11.04 -3.18
N VAL A 127 4.84 11.18 -3.30
CA VAL A 127 5.73 11.56 -2.20
C VAL A 127 6.54 12.76 -2.67
N VAL A 128 6.51 13.85 -1.92
CA VAL A 128 7.11 15.14 -2.29
C VAL A 128 8.01 15.63 -1.16
N THR A 129 9.14 16.22 -1.53
CA THR A 129 10.02 16.99 -0.65
C THR A 129 9.88 18.47 -0.93
N TYR A 130 10.21 19.33 0.04
CA TYR A 130 10.03 20.79 -0.07
C TYR A 130 10.75 21.42 -1.28
N THR A 131 11.85 20.81 -1.73
CA THR A 131 12.69 21.30 -2.83
C THR A 131 12.34 20.72 -4.20
N ASN A 132 11.35 19.83 -4.28
CA ASN A 132 10.92 19.17 -5.53
C ASN A 132 12.07 18.45 -6.29
N THR A 133 13.18 18.15 -5.60
CA THR A 133 14.41 17.59 -6.19
C THR A 133 14.46 16.07 -6.03
N VAL A 134 14.52 15.36 -7.14
CA VAL A 134 15.01 13.97 -7.23
C VAL A 134 16.54 14.03 -7.33
N ASN A 135 17.25 14.43 -6.27
CA ASN A 135 18.71 14.41 -6.24
C ASN A 135 19.20 13.35 -5.26
N SER A 136 19.79 12.29 -5.82
CA SER A 136 20.49 11.24 -5.08
C SER A 136 21.95 11.64 -4.90
N SER A 137 22.26 12.25 -3.76
CA SER A 137 23.65 12.46 -3.33
C SER A 137 24.02 11.50 -2.19
N ARG A 138 25.25 10.98 -2.22
CA ARG A 138 25.78 10.13 -1.14
C ARG A 138 25.91 10.94 0.14
N MET A 139 25.14 10.59 1.17
CA MET A 139 25.31 11.16 2.51
C MET A 139 26.59 10.64 3.17
N HIS A 140 27.20 11.48 4.00
CA HIS A 140 28.42 11.16 4.74
C HIS A 140 28.14 10.06 5.77
N ASN A 141 29.08 9.12 5.99
CA ASN A 141 28.92 7.97 6.91
C ASN A 141 28.58 8.33 8.38
N MET A 142 28.55 9.62 8.72
CA MET A 142 28.26 10.14 10.06
C MET A 142 26.92 10.93 10.11
N CYS A 143 26.20 11.06 9.00
CA CYS A 143 24.92 11.78 8.96
C CYS A 143 23.83 10.92 9.60
N SER A 144 23.31 11.40 10.72
CA SER A 144 22.19 10.81 11.45
C SER A 144 20.87 10.98 10.68
N ILE A 145 20.63 10.04 9.77
CA ILE A 145 19.49 9.12 9.70
C ILE A 145 18.12 9.47 10.35
N TRP A 146 17.72 10.74 10.43
CA TRP A 146 16.41 11.16 10.95
C TRP A 146 15.46 11.61 9.83
N THR A 147 14.35 10.90 9.65
CA THR A 147 13.35 11.18 8.60
C THR A 147 11.97 11.40 9.19
N VAL A 148 11.26 12.44 8.73
CA VAL A 148 9.88 12.71 9.11
C VAL A 148 8.95 12.59 7.90
N ILE A 149 7.87 11.82 8.06
CA ILE A 149 6.86 11.56 7.04
C ILE A 149 5.55 12.20 7.48
N TYR A 150 5.10 13.21 6.74
CA TYR A 150 3.82 13.88 6.93
C TYR A 150 2.74 13.21 6.06
N SER A 151 1.62 12.84 6.68
CA SER A 151 0.45 12.29 5.99
C SER A 151 -0.84 12.85 6.56
N ASP A 152 -1.82 13.13 5.71
CA ASP A 152 -3.16 13.54 6.13
C ASP A 152 -4.14 12.37 6.32
N SER A 153 -3.71 11.16 5.98
CA SER A 153 -4.47 9.93 6.15
C SER A 153 -4.30 9.36 7.57
N LEU A 154 -5.13 9.85 8.50
CA LEU A 154 -5.15 9.35 9.87
C LEU A 154 -5.43 7.84 9.94
N SER A 155 -6.26 7.32 9.04
CA SER A 155 -6.56 5.89 8.96
C SER A 155 -5.34 5.06 8.54
N ALA A 156 -4.51 5.56 7.62
CA ALA A 156 -3.26 4.90 7.24
C ALA A 156 -2.26 4.89 8.41
N LEU A 157 -2.09 6.02 9.09
CA LEU A 157 -1.21 6.12 10.26
C LEU A 157 -1.67 5.18 11.39
N LEU A 158 -2.95 5.16 11.73
CA LEU A 158 -3.48 4.22 12.73
C LEU A 158 -3.32 2.74 12.30
N ALA A 159 -3.45 2.45 11.00
CA ALA A 159 -3.23 1.12 10.47
C ALA A 159 -1.76 0.67 10.64
N ILE A 160 -0.80 1.57 10.41
CA ILE A 160 0.63 1.35 10.63
C ILE A 160 0.94 1.23 12.12
N LYS A 161 0.35 2.07 12.98
CA LYS A 161 0.53 2.02 14.44
C LYS A 161 0.09 0.68 15.03
N ASN A 162 -0.90 0.03 14.42
CA ASN A 162 -1.36 -1.29 14.86
C ASN A 162 -0.40 -2.39 14.39
N GLN A 163 0.54 -2.78 15.25
CA GLN A 163 1.50 -3.87 15.00
C GLN A 163 0.86 -5.23 14.63
N PHE A 164 -0.40 -5.45 15.01
CA PHE A 164 -1.13 -6.70 14.71
C PHE A 164 -1.93 -6.65 13.41
N ASN A 165 -1.78 -5.60 12.61
CA ASN A 165 -2.54 -5.44 11.39
C ASN A 165 -2.10 -6.41 10.29
N VAL A 166 -2.95 -7.40 10.00
CA VAL A 166 -2.67 -8.47 9.03
C VAL A 166 -2.78 -8.05 7.55
N HIS A 167 -3.03 -6.78 7.26
CA HIS A 167 -3.10 -6.31 5.88
C HIS A 167 -1.72 -6.44 5.20
N PRO A 168 -1.61 -7.08 4.01
CA PRO A 168 -0.31 -7.39 3.40
C PRO A 168 0.59 -6.16 3.17
N LEU A 169 0.02 -5.02 2.79
CA LEU A 169 0.78 -3.78 2.62
C LEU A 169 1.29 -3.22 3.95
N ILE A 170 0.51 -3.36 5.02
CA ILE A 170 0.93 -2.89 6.35
C ILE A 170 2.02 -3.80 6.90
N GLN A 171 1.89 -5.11 6.74
CA GLN A 171 2.93 -6.08 7.08
C GLN A 171 4.23 -5.83 6.30
N HIS A 172 4.11 -5.43 5.02
CA HIS A 172 5.27 -5.03 4.23
C HIS A 172 5.91 -3.75 4.77
N ILE A 173 5.11 -2.74 5.12
CA ILE A 173 5.59 -1.51 5.76
C ILE A 173 6.29 -1.82 7.10
N HIS A 174 5.71 -2.67 7.95
CA HIS A 174 6.35 -3.07 9.22
C HIS A 174 7.70 -3.73 8.99
N LYS A 175 7.79 -4.65 8.03
CA LYS A 175 9.07 -5.27 7.66
C LYS A 175 10.10 -4.24 7.20
N LEU A 176 9.71 -3.30 6.34
CA LEU A 176 10.61 -2.23 5.89
C LEU A 176 11.05 -1.37 7.08
N LEU A 177 10.15 -1.04 7.99
CA LEU A 177 10.45 -0.26 9.18
C LEU A 177 11.40 -0.99 10.14
N GLU A 178 11.27 -2.31 10.29
CA GLU A 178 12.22 -3.14 11.05
C GLU A 178 13.61 -3.16 10.39
N GLU A 179 13.68 -3.36 9.07
CA GLU A 179 14.94 -3.35 8.31
C GLU A 179 15.64 -1.99 8.40
N ILE A 180 14.86 -0.90 8.33
CA ILE A 180 15.32 0.47 8.47
C ILE A 180 15.79 0.75 9.89
N ALA A 181 15.06 0.32 10.92
CA ALA A 181 15.46 0.49 12.32
C ALA A 181 16.77 -0.27 12.62
N ALA A 182 16.99 -1.45 12.02
CA ALA A 182 18.23 -2.20 12.15
C ALA A 182 19.46 -1.50 11.52
N LEU A 183 19.24 -0.46 10.70
CA LEU A 183 20.27 0.41 10.14
C LEU A 183 20.45 1.70 10.96
N ASP A 184 19.90 1.77 12.17
CA ASP A 184 19.87 2.94 13.04
C ASP A 184 19.20 4.17 12.41
N ILE A 185 18.33 3.96 11.42
CA ILE A 185 17.48 5.00 10.82
C ILE A 185 16.25 5.21 11.71
N ILE A 186 15.99 6.47 12.08
CA ILE A 186 14.82 6.86 12.86
C ILE A 186 13.81 7.52 11.94
N ILE A 187 12.67 6.88 11.76
CA ILE A 187 11.51 7.42 11.02
C ILE A 187 10.44 7.86 12.02
N SER A 188 9.99 9.10 11.88
CA SER A 188 8.83 9.65 12.60
C SER A 188 7.68 9.92 11.64
N PHE A 189 6.48 9.47 12.00
CA PHE A 189 5.26 9.76 11.25
C PHE A 189 4.48 10.88 11.93
N VAL A 190 4.02 11.86 11.15
CA VAL A 190 3.26 13.00 11.66
C VAL A 190 1.96 13.11 10.90
N TRP A 191 0.85 13.21 11.63
CA TRP A 191 -0.44 13.50 11.03
C TRP A 191 -0.60 15.02 10.79
N VAL A 192 -0.95 15.40 9.56
CA VAL A 192 -1.27 16.79 9.20
C VAL A 192 -2.69 16.91 8.65
N PRO A 193 -3.40 18.03 8.89
CA PRO A 193 -4.74 18.19 8.34
C PRO A 193 -4.72 18.49 6.84
N ALA A 194 -5.55 17.77 6.08
CA ALA A 194 -5.78 18.04 4.66
C ALA A 194 -6.38 19.44 4.41
N HIS A 195 -5.94 20.09 3.33
CA HIS A 195 -6.48 21.36 2.81
C HIS A 195 -6.47 22.54 3.82
N GLN A 196 -5.44 22.62 4.68
CA GLN A 196 -5.28 23.72 5.66
C GLN A 196 -4.13 24.69 5.32
N GLY A 197 -3.70 24.80 4.06
CA GLY A 197 -2.62 25.73 3.70
C GLY A 197 -1.21 25.22 4.01
N ILE A 198 -1.04 23.92 4.27
CA ILE A 198 0.28 23.30 4.47
C ILE A 198 0.87 23.00 3.10
N VAL A 199 1.84 23.81 2.67
CA VAL A 199 2.40 23.81 1.31
C VAL A 199 2.85 22.41 0.87
N GLY A 200 3.60 21.68 1.69
CA GLY A 200 4.07 20.33 1.34
C GLY A 200 2.94 19.32 1.12
N ASN A 201 1.88 19.38 1.93
CA ASN A 201 0.70 18.51 1.78
C ASN A 201 -0.11 18.88 0.52
N GLU A 202 -0.24 20.16 0.22
CA GLU A 202 -0.92 20.64 -1.00
C GLU A 202 -0.17 20.25 -2.28
N LEU A 203 1.17 20.28 -2.25
CA LEU A 203 2.00 19.79 -3.33
C LEU A 203 1.85 18.27 -3.52
N ALA A 204 1.82 17.50 -2.43
CA ALA A 204 1.60 16.07 -2.47
C ALA A 204 0.21 15.71 -3.05
N ASP A 205 -0.85 16.39 -2.61
CA ASP A 205 -2.22 16.20 -3.13
C ASP A 205 -2.32 16.52 -4.63
N LYS A 206 -1.70 17.63 -5.06
CA LYS A 206 -1.62 17.97 -6.47
C LYS A 206 -0.89 16.90 -7.28
N ALA A 207 0.28 16.46 -6.82
CA ALA A 207 1.08 15.44 -7.49
C ALA A 207 0.35 14.08 -7.52
N ALA A 208 -0.36 13.72 -6.45
CA ALA A 208 -1.13 12.48 -6.39
C ALA A 208 -2.31 12.49 -7.39
N LYS A 209 -2.95 13.65 -7.58
CA LYS A 209 -3.99 13.85 -8.61
C LYS A 209 -3.43 13.76 -10.02
N GLU A 210 -2.23 14.30 -10.26
CA GLU A 210 -1.54 14.22 -11.55
C GLU A 210 -1.08 12.79 -11.86
N ALA A 211 -0.67 12.02 -10.85
CA ALA A 211 -0.24 10.62 -11.01
C ALA A 211 -1.35 9.69 -11.50
N ILE A 212 -2.62 10.05 -11.35
CA ILE A 212 -3.77 9.23 -11.79
C ILE A 212 -3.76 8.97 -13.29
N THR A 213 -3.26 9.92 -14.09
CA THR A 213 -3.22 9.81 -15.56
C THR A 213 -1.93 9.17 -16.07
N GLN A 214 -0.99 8.83 -15.17
CA GLN A 214 0.28 8.21 -15.52
C GLN A 214 0.18 6.69 -15.61
N GLU A 215 1.18 6.07 -16.23
CA GLU A 215 1.28 4.61 -16.29
C GLU A 215 1.52 4.00 -14.89
N ILE A 216 1.00 2.81 -14.68
CA ILE A 216 1.18 2.08 -13.41
C ILE A 216 2.67 1.76 -13.24
N ALA A 217 3.23 2.13 -12.09
CA ALA A 217 4.63 1.84 -11.77
C ALA A 217 4.93 0.32 -11.90
N PRO A 218 6.04 -0.07 -12.55
CA PRO A 218 6.27 -1.46 -13.00
C PRO A 218 6.41 -2.50 -11.89
N ASN A 219 6.49 -2.10 -10.61
CA ASN A 219 6.63 -2.99 -9.46
C ASN A 219 5.59 -2.75 -8.36
N LEU A 220 4.46 -2.11 -8.70
CA LEU A 220 3.43 -1.84 -7.69
C LEU A 220 2.75 -3.15 -7.27
N ILE A 221 3.02 -3.56 -6.02
CA ILE A 221 2.37 -4.74 -5.43
C ILE A 221 0.93 -4.41 -5.03
N THR A 222 0.00 -5.29 -5.41
CA THR A 222 -1.42 -5.15 -5.10
C THR A 222 -1.83 -6.14 -4.03
N ALA A 223 -2.57 -5.71 -3.02
CA ALA A 223 -3.12 -6.63 -2.03
C ALA A 223 -4.13 -7.58 -2.70
N HIS A 224 -4.06 -8.88 -2.35
CA HIS A 224 -5.02 -9.87 -2.87
C HIS A 224 -6.50 -9.51 -2.57
N LEU A 225 -6.75 -8.70 -1.54
CA LEU A 225 -8.07 -8.17 -1.20
C LEU A 225 -8.60 -7.24 -2.30
N ASP A 226 -7.76 -6.39 -2.87
CA ASP A 226 -8.17 -5.48 -3.94
C ASP A 226 -8.34 -6.23 -5.26
N VAL A 227 -7.52 -7.26 -5.51
CA VAL A 227 -7.76 -8.20 -6.61
C VAL A 227 -9.12 -8.90 -6.48
N LYS A 228 -9.53 -9.31 -5.27
CA LYS A 228 -10.87 -9.86 -5.03
C LYS A 228 -11.99 -8.86 -5.30
N LYS A 229 -11.77 -7.57 -4.96
CA LYS A 229 -12.72 -6.49 -5.28
C LYS A 229 -12.84 -6.31 -6.80
N LEU A 230 -11.71 -6.26 -7.52
CA LEU A 230 -11.67 -6.17 -8.98
C LEU A 230 -12.45 -7.29 -9.66
N ILE A 231 -12.21 -8.54 -9.24
CA ILE A 231 -12.94 -9.71 -9.74
C ILE A 231 -14.45 -9.52 -9.54
N LYS A 232 -14.88 -9.09 -8.35
CA LYS A 232 -16.30 -8.86 -8.05
C LYS A 232 -16.89 -7.77 -8.95
N THR A 233 -16.17 -6.67 -9.16
CA THR A 233 -16.61 -5.56 -10.01
C THR A 233 -16.74 -5.98 -11.48
N LYS A 234 -15.75 -6.70 -12.02
CA LYS A 234 -15.77 -7.22 -13.39
C LYS A 234 -16.94 -8.18 -13.63
N ILE A 235 -17.16 -9.12 -12.71
CA ILE A 235 -18.27 -10.08 -12.80
C ILE A 235 -19.61 -9.34 -12.76
N LYS A 236 -19.77 -8.38 -11.85
CA LYS A 236 -20.99 -7.55 -11.78
C LYS A 236 -21.20 -6.74 -13.05
N SER A 237 -20.14 -6.19 -13.64
CA SER A 237 -20.24 -5.43 -14.89
C SER A 237 -20.71 -6.29 -16.05
N GLN A 238 -20.20 -7.52 -16.19
CA GLN A 238 -20.66 -8.45 -17.23
C GLN A 238 -22.13 -8.86 -17.04
N TRP A 239 -22.56 -9.09 -15.81
CA TRP A 239 -23.96 -9.42 -15.51
C TRP A 239 -24.93 -8.27 -15.85
N ASN A 240 -24.50 -7.03 -15.68
CA ASN A 240 -25.34 -5.86 -16.02
C ASN A 240 -25.39 -5.57 -17.53
N HIS A 241 -24.54 -6.20 -18.34
CA HIS A 241 -24.51 -6.06 -19.81
C HIS A 241 -25.12 -7.28 -20.53
N GLN A 242 -25.70 -8.23 -19.80
CA GLN A 242 -26.51 -9.35 -20.31
C GLN A 242 -27.99 -9.07 -20.10
#